data_AF-A0A1E7N4R4-F1
#
_entry.id   AF-A0A1E7N4R4-F1
#
_cell.length_a   1.000
_cell.length_b   1.000
_cell.length_c   1.000
_cell.angle_alpha   90.00
_cell.angle_beta   90.00
_cell.angle_gamma   90.00
#
_symmetry.space_group_name_H-M   'P 1'
#
loop_
_entity.id
_entity.type
_entity.pdbx_description
1 polymer ?
#
loop_
_entity_poly.entity_id
_entity_poly.type
_entity_poly.pdbx_seq_one_letter_code
_entity_poly.pdbx_strand_id
1 'polypeptide(L)' 'MSIPNDDNITAFQDNWRFCNNCCSLWWNGRSDNGACPSPNSPDGQHHGQGSWNFYLPANPDQSI' A
#
# COMPACT_ATOMS: atom_id res chain seq x y z
N MET A 1 14.04 -11.79 12.96
CA MET A 1 14.08 -10.52 12.19
C MET A 1 13.29 -9.52 13.01
N SER A 2 13.97 -8.74 13.83
CA SER A 2 13.35 -7.69 14.63
C SER A 2 13.03 -6.55 13.69
N ILE A 3 11.75 -6.19 13.56
CA ILE A 3 11.38 -4.90 12.99
C ILE A 3 12.08 -3.86 13.89
N PRO A 4 12.86 -2.91 13.35
CA PRO A 4 13.38 -1.79 14.14
C PRO A 4 12.21 -1.19 14.92
N ASN A 5 12.37 -1.06 16.23
CA ASN A 5 11.39 -0.36 17.04
C ASN A 5 11.47 1.11 16.68
N ASP A 6 10.70 1.48 15.67
CA ASP A 6 10.43 2.87 15.38
C ASP A 6 9.52 3.36 16.52
N ASP A 7 10.14 3.80 17.61
CA ASP A 7 9.44 4.22 18.83
C ASP A 7 8.59 5.50 18.59
N ASN A 8 8.57 6.01 17.35
CA ASN A 8 7.85 7.19 16.91
C ASN A 8 6.74 6.91 15.87
N ILE A 9 6.11 5.73 15.92
CA ILE A 9 4.83 5.50 15.23
C ILE A 9 3.73 6.36 15.89
N THR A 10 3.70 7.63 15.53
CA THR A 10 2.66 8.59 15.92
C THR A 10 1.70 8.88 14.76
N ALA A 11 2.01 8.38 13.57
CA ALA A 11 1.21 8.51 12.37
C ALA A 11 0.95 7.15 11.73
N PHE A 12 -0.14 7.08 10.97
CA PHE A 12 -0.47 5.95 10.12
C PHE A 12 -0.78 6.46 8.72
N GLN A 13 -0.34 5.73 7.71
CA GLN A 13 -0.78 5.95 6.35
C GLN A 13 -1.96 5.00 6.07
N ASP A 14 -3.10 5.59 5.73
CA ASP A 14 -4.29 4.87 5.32
C ASP A 14 -4.37 4.74 3.78
N ASN A 15 -5.48 4.18 3.30
CA ASN A 15 -5.80 4.00 1.89
C ASN A 15 -4.86 3.01 1.17
N TRP A 16 -4.21 2.13 1.94
CA TRP A 16 -3.52 0.97 1.38
C TRP A 16 -4.52 -0.12 1.05
N ARG A 17 -4.41 -0.66 -0.16
CA ARG A 17 -5.31 -1.65 -0.72
C ARG A 17 -4.53 -2.88 -1.15
N PHE A 18 -5.13 -4.05 -1.02
CA PHE A 18 -4.57 -5.32 -1.47
C PHE A 18 -5.01 -5.61 -2.91
N CYS A 19 -4.04 -5.75 -3.81
CA CYS A 19 -4.31 -6.06 -5.21
C CYS A 19 -4.46 -7.57 -5.40
N ASN A 20 -5.62 -7.98 -5.92
CA ASN A 20 -5.93 -9.39 -6.15
C ASN A 20 -5.08 -10.03 -7.26
N ASN A 21 -4.48 -9.21 -8.15
CA ASN A 21 -3.72 -9.69 -9.30
C ASN A 21 -2.23 -9.87 -9.01
N CYS A 22 -1.62 -8.94 -8.27
CA CYS A 22 -0.19 -9.00 -7.91
C CYS A 22 0.07 -9.39 -6.46
N CYS A 23 -0.98 -9.67 -5.68
CA CYS A 23 -0.92 -10.05 -4.27
C CYS A 23 -0.10 -9.10 -3.39
N SER A 24 -0.03 -7.82 -3.76
CA SER A 24 0.76 -6.80 -3.08
C SER A 24 -0.14 -5.65 -2.60
N LEU A 25 0.31 -4.94 -1.56
CA LEU A 25 -0.31 -3.70 -1.14
C LEU A 25 0.13 -2.56 -2.08
N TRP A 26 -0.83 -1.75 -2.52
CA TRP A 26 -0.56 -0.50 -3.21
C TRP A 26 -1.29 0.65 -2.50
N TRP A 27 -0.74 1.85 -2.59
CA TRP A 27 -1.37 3.03 -2.01
C TRP A 27 -2.35 3.63 -3.01
N ASN A 28 -3.64 3.65 -2.65
CA ASN A 28 -4.74 4.09 -3.50
C ASN A 28 -5.09 5.58 -3.32
N GLY A 29 -4.13 6.39 -2.88
CA GLY A 29 -4.32 7.82 -2.58
C GLY A 29 -3.97 8.77 -3.72
N ARG A 30 -3.44 8.26 -4.83
CA ARG A 30 -3.08 9.05 -6.02
C ARG A 30 -4.02 8.73 -7.18
N SER A 31 -4.32 9.71 -8.02
CA SER A 31 -5.23 9.53 -9.15
C SER A 31 -4.75 8.51 -10.19
N ASP A 32 -3.44 8.30 -10.31
CA ASP A 32 -2.86 7.36 -11.27
C ASP A 32 -2.59 5.97 -10.69
N ASN A 33 -2.68 5.79 -9.36
CA ASN A 33 -2.54 4.52 -8.62
C ASN A 33 -1.29 3.65 -8.91
N GLY A 34 -0.40 4.09 -9.80
CA GLY A 34 0.73 3.28 -10.28
C GLY A 34 0.31 2.15 -11.22
N ALA A 35 1.32 1.46 -11.76
CA ALA A 35 1.13 0.31 -12.65
C ALA A 35 1.22 -1.01 -11.88
N CYS A 36 0.29 -1.92 -12.13
CA CYS A 36 0.33 -3.26 -11.57
C CYS A 36 1.37 -4.10 -12.31
N PRO A 37 2.35 -4.69 -11.61
CA PRO A 37 3.38 -5.53 -12.25
C PRO A 37 2.86 -6.91 -12.67
N SER A 38 1.63 -7.26 -12.31
CA SER A 38 1.07 -8.57 -12.65
C SER A 38 0.66 -8.60 -14.13
N PRO A 39 1.11 -9.60 -14.91
CA PRO A 39 0.66 -9.79 -16.28
C PRO A 39 -0.84 -10.14 -16.37
N ASN A 40 -1.46 -10.52 -15.25
CA ASN A 40 -2.87 -10.87 -15.17
C ASN A 40 -3.77 -9.66 -14.90
N SER A 41 -3.22 -8.44 -14.79
CA SER A 41 -4.04 -7.24 -14.68
C SER A 41 -4.59 -6.85 -16.06
N PRO A 42 -5.93 -6.82 -16.27
CA PRO A 42 -6.52 -6.60 -17.60
C PRO A 42 -6.18 -5.24 -18.23
N ASP A 43 -5.99 -4.21 -17.41
CA ASP A 43 -5.74 -2.82 -17.80
C ASP A 43 -4.38 -2.31 -17.31
N GLY A 44 -3.55 -3.21 -16.76
CA GLY A 44 -2.26 -2.84 -16.15
C GLY A 44 -2.39 -2.05 -14.84
N GLN A 45 -3.59 -1.92 -14.25
CA GLN A 45 -3.82 -1.16 -13.02
C GLN A 45 -3.98 -2.07 -11.80
N HIS A 46 -3.96 -1.49 -10.60
CA HIS A 46 -4.20 -2.24 -9.38
C HIS A 46 -5.71 -2.46 -9.12
N HIS A 47 -6.09 -3.69 -8.79
CA HIS A 47 -7.49 -4.08 -8.54
C HIS A 47 -7.65 -4.65 -7.14
N GLY A 48 -8.38 -3.97 -6.26
CA GLY A 48 -8.59 -4.39 -4.87
C GLY A 48 -10.07 -4.48 -4.50
N GLN A 49 -10.88 -4.98 -5.43
CA GLN A 49 -12.27 -5.34 -5.13
C GLN A 49 -12.29 -6.35 -3.99
N GLY A 50 -13.09 -6.08 -2.95
CA GLY A 50 -13.16 -6.91 -1.73
C GLY A 50 -11.99 -6.74 -0.76
N SER A 51 -11.03 -5.86 -1.04
CA SER A 51 -9.92 -5.59 -0.13
C SER A 51 -10.36 -4.74 1.08
N TRP A 52 -9.64 -4.86 2.20
CA TRP A 52 -9.73 -3.97 3.36
C TRP A 52 -8.88 -2.71 3.20
N ASN A 53 -9.21 -1.65 3.94
CA ASN A 53 -8.31 -0.50 4.06
C ASN A 53 -7.25 -0.84 5.09
N PHE A 54 -5.99 -0.95 4.66
CA PHE A 54 -4.87 -1.22 5.56
C PHE A 54 -4.30 0.10 6.07
N TYR A 55 -3.97 0.11 7.36
CA TYR A 55 -3.31 1.24 8.03
C TYR A 55 -1.88 0.81 8.31
N LEU A 56 -0.93 1.41 7.61
CA LEU A 56 0.48 1.15 7.80
C LEU A 56 1.06 2.14 8.81
N PRO A 57 1.79 1.68 9.84
CA PRO A 57 2.61 2.55 10.68
C PRO A 57 3.49 3.45 9.81
N ALA A 58 3.43 4.75 10.03
CA ALA A 58 4.28 5.71 9.37
C ALA A 58 5.13 6.42 10.42
N ASN A 59 6.42 6.56 10.14
CA ASN A 59 7.25 7.46 10.90
C ASN A 59 7.20 8.84 10.23
N PRO A 60 6.58 9.85 10.86
CA PRO A 60 6.48 11.19 10.27
C PRO A 60 7.83 11.91 10.20
N ASP A 61 8.87 11.45 10.90
CA ASP A 61 10.21 12.01 10.84
C ASP A 61 11.03 11.49 9.63
N GLN A 62 10.62 10.36 9.03
CA GLN A 62 11.19 9.81 7.82
C GLN A 62 10.38 10.29 6.60
N SER A 63 10.77 11.41 6.00
CA SER A 63 10.30 11.77 4.66
C SER A 63 11.12 11.04 3.60
N ILE A 64 10.45 10.36 2.66
CA ILE A 64 11.07 9.81 1.44
C ILE A 64 11.34 10.89 0.39
#